data_AF-A0A349STI0-F1
#
_entry.id   AF-A0A349STI0-F1
#
_cell.length_a   1.000
_cell.length_b   1.000
_cell.length_c   1.000
_cell.angle_alpha   90.00
_cell.angle_beta   90.00
_cell.angle_gamma   90.00
#
_symmetry.space_group_name_H-M   'P 1'
#
loop_
_entity.id
_entity.type
_entity.pdbx_description
1 polymer ?
#
loop_
_entity_poly.entity_id
_entity_poly.type
_entity_poly.pdbx_seq_one_letter_code
_entity_poly.pdbx_strand_id
1 'polypeptide(L)'
;MKRGLEKESLRVNSNGELAQTRHPAALGSALTHQWITTDYSEALLEFITPVFQDIKRPLAFLHDLHRFTYQNLDQELLWVNSMPCLMGDELSIPIADYGS
;
A
#
# COMPACT_ATOMS: atom_id res chain seq x y z
N MET A 1 4.45 -17.38 -20.94
CA MET A 1 4.99 -16.17 -20.28
C MET A 1 4.38 -16.08 -18.88
N LYS A 2 5.19 -15.90 -17.85
CA LYS A 2 4.75 -15.71 -16.45
C LYS A 2 4.84 -14.21 -16.10
N ARG A 3 3.93 -13.71 -15.27
CA ARG A 3 3.82 -12.28 -14.90
C ARG A 3 3.42 -12.12 -13.43
N GLY A 4 3.97 -11.10 -12.78
CA GLY A 4 3.51 -10.56 -11.50
C GLY A 4 3.46 -9.03 -11.60
N LEU A 5 2.75 -8.40 -10.67
CA LEU A 5 2.66 -6.95 -10.55
C LEU A 5 3.01 -6.54 -9.13
N GLU A 6 3.75 -5.44 -9.04
CA GLU A 6 3.96 -4.65 -7.83
C GLU A 6 3.34 -3.28 -8.09
N LYS A 7 2.62 -2.74 -7.11
CA LYS A 7 2.01 -1.41 -7.20
C LYS A 7 2.05 -0.74 -5.83
N GLU A 8 2.64 0.43 -5.80
CA GLU A 8 2.72 1.28 -4.62
C GLU A 8 1.61 2.33 -4.59
N SER A 9 1.23 2.76 -3.39
CA SER A 9 0.36 3.91 -3.17
C SER A 9 0.48 4.46 -1.75
N LEU A 10 0.63 5.78 -1.63
CA LEU A 10 0.61 6.45 -0.35
C LEU A 10 -0.80 6.44 0.23
N ARG A 11 -0.92 6.10 1.51
CA ARG A 11 -2.10 6.38 2.32
C ARG A 11 -2.15 7.87 2.61
N VAL A 12 -3.30 8.49 2.39
CA VAL A 12 -3.53 9.91 2.62
C VAL A 12 -4.84 10.13 3.38
N ASN A 13 -4.93 11.23 4.11
CA ASN A 13 -6.20 11.65 4.69
C ASN A 13 -7.14 12.26 3.62
N SER A 14 -8.36 12.63 4.02
CA SER A 14 -9.35 13.23 3.13
C SER A 14 -8.94 14.60 2.53
N ASN A 15 -7.94 15.27 3.10
CA ASN A 15 -7.36 16.50 2.57
C ASN A 15 -6.21 16.24 1.59
N GLY A 16 -5.83 14.98 1.38
CA GLY A 16 -4.72 14.59 0.50
C GLY A 16 -3.34 14.74 1.15
N GLU A 17 -3.26 14.85 2.46
CA GLU A 17 -2.00 14.88 3.21
C GLU A 17 -1.56 13.46 3.57
N LEU A 18 -0.25 13.24 3.60
CA LEU A 18 0.34 11.94 3.94
C LEU A 18 -0.16 11.43 5.30
N ALA A 19 -0.68 10.20 5.33
CA ALA A 19 -1.15 9.57 6.55
C ALA A 19 0.00 9.38 7.56
N GLN A 20 -0.28 9.68 8.82
CA GLN A 20 0.68 9.54 9.94
C GLN A 20 0.35 8.36 10.86
N THR A 21 -0.71 7.62 10.55
CA THR A 21 -1.11 6.41 11.26
C THR A 21 -0.19 5.25 10.87
N ARG A 22 -0.10 4.25 11.74
CA ARG A 22 0.64 3.01 11.47
C ARG A 22 -0.03 2.18 10.38
N HIS A 23 0.71 1.22 9.84
CA HIS A 23 0.19 0.18 8.96
C HIS A 23 -1.06 -0.46 9.59
N PRO A 24 -2.22 -0.49 8.89
CA PRO A 24 -3.45 -0.98 9.49
C PRO A 24 -3.32 -2.45 9.90
N ALA A 25 -3.59 -2.74 11.18
CA ALA A 25 -3.39 -4.09 11.75
C ALA A 25 -4.20 -5.19 11.04
N ALA A 26 -5.33 -4.84 10.42
CA ALA A 26 -6.15 -5.77 9.64
C ALA A 26 -5.47 -6.24 8.33
N LEU A 27 -4.44 -5.53 7.85
CA LEU A 27 -3.62 -5.94 6.71
C LEU A 27 -2.50 -6.91 7.11
N GLY A 28 -2.35 -7.19 8.41
CA GLY A 28 -1.37 -8.13 8.94
C GLY A 28 -0.03 -7.47 9.25
N SER A 29 1.04 -8.26 9.14
CA SER A 29 2.41 -7.79 9.37
C SER A 29 3.07 -7.46 8.03
N ALA A 30 3.44 -6.20 7.82
CA ALA A 30 4.16 -5.79 6.61
C ALA A 30 5.45 -6.62 6.41
N LEU A 31 6.13 -7.01 7.49
CA LEU A 31 7.37 -7.80 7.41
C LEU A 31 7.19 -9.18 6.75
N THR A 32 6.04 -9.83 6.91
CA THR A 32 5.85 -11.24 6.53
C THR A 32 4.63 -11.53 5.68
N HIS A 33 3.74 -10.55 5.48
CA HIS A 33 2.52 -10.74 4.72
C HIS A 33 2.84 -10.85 3.22
N GLN A 34 2.29 -11.86 2.56
CA GLN A 34 2.75 -12.28 1.23
C GLN A 34 2.37 -11.34 0.09
N TRP A 35 1.36 -10.48 0.29
CA TRP A 35 0.71 -9.75 -0.80
C TRP A 35 0.50 -8.25 -0.54
N ILE A 36 0.64 -7.83 0.71
CA ILE A 36 0.43 -6.44 1.15
C ILE A 36 1.56 -6.17 2.13
N THR A 37 2.38 -5.17 1.83
CA THR A 37 3.49 -4.72 2.66
C THR A 37 3.58 -3.20 2.61
N THR A 38 4.59 -2.64 3.24
CA THR A 38 5.06 -1.26 3.06
C THR A 38 6.38 -1.24 2.32
N ASP A 39 6.65 -0.16 1.60
CA ASP A 39 7.98 0.16 1.07
C ASP A 39 8.70 1.13 2.03
N TYR A 40 9.30 2.21 1.54
CA TYR A 40 10.12 3.15 2.32
C TYR A 40 9.40 3.73 3.54
N SER A 41 8.13 4.11 3.37
CA SER A 41 7.33 4.76 4.40
C SER A 41 6.28 3.81 4.96
N GLU A 42 5.99 3.95 6.25
CA GLU A 42 4.87 3.30 6.93
C GLU A 42 3.52 3.60 6.26
N ALA A 43 3.43 4.75 5.58
CA ALA A 43 2.25 5.16 4.82
C ALA A 43 2.28 4.72 3.35
N LEU A 44 3.39 4.20 2.84
CA LEU A 44 3.53 3.75 1.45
C LEU A 44 3.20 2.27 1.34
N LEU A 45 1.94 1.96 1.05
CA LEU A 45 1.51 0.58 0.84
C LEU A 45 2.03 0.05 -0.50
N GLU A 46 2.46 -1.20 -0.50
CA GLU A 46 2.88 -1.95 -1.68
C GLU A 46 2.03 -3.22 -1.80
N PHE A 47 1.45 -3.42 -2.98
CA PHE A 47 0.66 -4.61 -3.32
C PHE A 47 1.43 -5.50 -4.27
N ILE A 48 1.60 -6.77 -3.88
CA ILE A 48 2.38 -7.75 -4.62
C ILE A 48 1.49 -8.91 -5.02
N THR A 49 1.33 -9.14 -6.32
CA THR A 49 0.52 -10.27 -6.83
C THR A 49 1.38 -11.53 -6.96
N PRO A 50 0.81 -12.74 -6.76
CA PRO A 50 1.46 -13.98 -7.16
C PRO A 50 1.81 -14.00 -8.65
N VAL A 51 2.70 -14.92 -9.03
CA VAL A 51 3.05 -15.12 -10.43
C VAL A 51 1.95 -15.91 -11.14
N PHE A 52 1.36 -15.32 -12.18
CA PHE A 52 0.34 -15.95 -13.02
C PHE A 52 0.83 -16.18 -14.46
N GLN A 53 0.23 -17.15 -15.16
CA GLN A 53 0.46 -17.36 -16.59
C GLN A 53 -0.48 -16.52 -17.48
N ASP A 54 -1.66 -16.19 -16.96
CA ASP A 54 -2.67 -15.36 -17.61
C ASP A 54 -2.41 -13.86 -17.37
N ILE A 55 -2.83 -13.01 -18.30
CA ILE A 55 -2.63 -11.55 -18.21
C ILE A 55 -3.68 -10.85 -17.35
N LYS A 56 -4.89 -11.41 -17.23
CA LYS A 56 -6.01 -10.80 -16.48
C LYS A 56 -5.97 -11.16 -15.00
N ARG A 57 -5.47 -12.34 -14.64
CA ARG A 57 -5.38 -12.82 -13.25
C ARG A 57 -4.60 -11.88 -12.30
N PRO A 58 -3.41 -11.34 -12.66
CA PRO A 58 -2.73 -10.38 -11.79
C PRO A 58 -3.59 -9.14 -11.52
N LEU A 59 -4.29 -8.62 -12.52
CA LEU A 59 -5.16 -7.44 -12.38
C LEU A 59 -6.38 -7.74 -11.48
N ALA A 60 -7.00 -8.91 -11.62
CA ALA A 60 -8.10 -9.33 -10.76
C ALA A 60 -7.65 -9.51 -9.30
N PHE A 61 -6.50 -10.13 -9.08
CA PHE A 61 -5.93 -10.28 -7.74
C PHE A 61 -5.58 -8.92 -7.12
N LEU A 62 -4.94 -8.04 -7.89
CA LEU A 62 -4.62 -6.69 -7.45
C LEU A 62 -5.88 -5.89 -7.10
N HIS A 63 -6.96 -6.05 -7.87
CA HIS A 63 -8.27 -5.46 -7.56
C HIS A 63 -8.77 -5.94 -6.19
N ASP A 64 -8.72 -7.26 -5.92
CA ASP A 64 -9.16 -7.82 -4.64
C ASP A 64 -8.33 -7.29 -3.46
N LEU A 65 -7.00 -7.17 -3.62
CA LEU A 65 -6.13 -6.53 -2.61
C LEU A 65 -6.56 -5.09 -2.32
N HIS A 66 -6.85 -4.29 -3.36
CA HIS A 66 -7.31 -2.91 -3.17
C HIS A 66 -8.66 -2.87 -2.45
N ARG A 67 -9.62 -3.74 -2.82
CA ARG A 67 -10.93 -3.82 -2.16
C ARG A 67 -10.80 -4.17 -0.69
N PHE A 68 -10.03 -5.21 -0.37
CA PHE A 68 -9.77 -5.61 1.01
C PHE A 68 -9.11 -4.47 1.78
N THR A 69 -8.13 -3.80 1.17
CA THR A 69 -7.43 -2.70 1.82
C THR A 69 -8.36 -1.52 2.10
N TYR A 70 -9.15 -1.08 1.13
CA TYR A 70 -10.10 0.03 1.32
C TYR A 70 -11.17 -0.26 2.39
N GLN A 71 -11.54 -1.51 2.61
CA GLN A 71 -12.43 -1.90 3.71
C GLN A 71 -11.79 -1.74 5.10
N ASN A 72 -10.47 -1.60 5.16
CA ASN A 72 -9.67 -1.57 6.38
C ASN A 72 -8.79 -0.30 6.50
N LEU A 73 -9.07 0.75 5.69
CA LEU A 73 -8.36 2.04 5.73
C LEU A 73 -9.10 3.13 6.53
N ASP A 74 -10.20 2.80 7.19
CA ASP A 74 -11.05 3.76 7.91
C ASP A 74 -11.44 5.00 7.08
N GLN A 75 -10.85 6.16 7.36
CA GLN A 75 -11.09 7.45 6.67
C GLN A 75 -9.96 7.83 5.70
N GLU A 76 -8.97 6.96 5.52
CA GLU A 76 -7.85 7.18 4.61
C GLU A 76 -8.17 6.72 3.20
N LEU A 77 -7.41 7.28 2.26
CA LEU A 77 -7.52 7.03 0.84
C LEU A 77 -6.15 6.60 0.28
N LEU A 78 -6.17 5.93 -0.87
CA LEU A 78 -4.95 5.62 -1.62
C LEU A 78 -4.67 6.70 -2.65
N TRP A 79 -3.47 7.28 -2.61
CA TRP A 79 -3.02 8.26 -3.58
C TRP A 79 -2.84 7.63 -4.96
N VAL A 80 -3.48 8.21 -5.98
CA VAL A 80 -3.61 7.60 -7.32
C VAL A 80 -2.56 8.06 -8.33
N ASN A 81 -1.68 8.98 -7.96
CA ASN A 81 -0.65 9.54 -8.84
C ASN A 81 0.75 9.09 -8.44
N SER A 82 1.68 9.05 -9.40
CA SER A 82 3.08 8.71 -9.14
C SER A 82 3.84 9.83 -8.42
N MET A 83 3.50 11.09 -8.70
CA MET A 83 4.06 12.22 -7.95
C MET A 83 3.38 12.33 -6.59
N PRO A 84 4.13 12.63 -5.52
CA PRO A 84 3.64 12.51 -4.16
C PRO A 84 2.45 13.44 -3.88
N CYS A 85 1.69 13.07 -2.84
CA CYS A 85 0.63 13.88 -2.29
C CYS A 85 1.18 15.12 -1.57
N LEU A 86 0.32 15.84 -0.85
CA LEU A 86 0.79 16.89 0.05
C LEU A 86 1.66 16.23 1.13
N MET A 87 2.96 16.53 1.10
CA MET A 87 3.94 16.06 2.07
C MET A 87 4.45 17.26 2.88
N GLY A 88 4.71 17.03 4.16
CA GLY A 88 5.43 17.97 5.01
C GLY A 88 6.94 17.93 4.74
N ASP A 89 7.71 18.27 5.76
CA ASP A 89 9.17 18.17 5.72
C ASP A 89 9.62 16.70 5.59
N GLU A 90 10.79 16.46 5.01
CA GLU A 90 11.37 15.11 4.83
C GLU A 90 11.42 14.31 6.14
N LEU A 91 11.79 14.97 7.24
CA LEU A 91 11.86 14.37 8.58
C LEU A 91 10.49 13.98 9.16
N SER A 92 9.39 14.38 8.52
CA SER A 92 8.02 14.03 8.92
C SER A 92 7.48 12.79 8.20
N ILE A 93 8.24 12.22 7.24
CA ILE A 93 7.83 11.00 6.55
C ILE A 93 8.04 9.82 7.50
N PRO A 94 6.98 9.09 7.91
CA PRO A 94 7.13 7.97 8.82
C PRO A 94 7.82 6.83 8.07
N ILE A 95 8.98 6.39 8.55
CA ILE A 95 9.71 5.23 8.01
C ILE A 95 8.94 3.95 8.35
N ALA A 96 8.91 3.00 7.42
CA ALA A 96 8.25 1.71 7.65
C ALA A 96 8.83 0.98 8.88
N ASP A 97 7.94 0.54 9.75
CA ASP A 97 8.25 -0.17 10.99
C ASP A 97 7.93 -1.66 10.85
N TYR A 98 8.95 -2.51 11.01
CA TYR A 98 8.85 -3.95 10.88
C TYR A 98 8.91 -4.70 12.22
N GLY A 99 8.77 -3.97 13.34
CA GLY A 99 8.88 -4.52 14.68
C GLY A 99 10.33 -4.65 15.18
N SER A 100 10.50 -5.40 16.27
CA SER A 100 11.77 -5.61 16.99
C SER A 100 12.25 -7.05 16.97
#